data_AF-A0A931SWD5-F1
#
_entry.id   AF-A0A931SWD5-F1
#
_cell.length_a   1.000
_cell.length_b   1.000
_cell.length_c   1.000
_cell.angle_alpha   90.00
_cell.angle_beta   90.00
_cell.angle_gamma   90.00
#
_symmetry.space_group_name_H-M   'P 1'
#
loop_
_entity.id
_entity.type
_entity.pdbx_description
1 polymer ?
#
loop_
_entity_poly.entity_id
_entity_poly.type
_entity_poly.pdbx_seq_one_letter_code
_entity_poly.pdbx_strand_id
1 'polypeptide(L)'
;MWQGRDGIFSGLQAPQQRDVPKELREETRAQELCQYLFFQALSMRGGVNSDDAFHLTAELWNMHPELFCPSKAMTTEEKAFIAAVKEAAAKMHPLLSEKGKRAGAYSYLLGEHARHWRENAAALVKHFDGDIRTAYHGISSFEESFGRVEKKFKGMRRKIFALLTMWLQEFSLIEGFPLPVIVDFHCLRFLAQQRIITVKMKPLGPGKSTRPERQRARALQKLPALHVTEALINTVMSWSEGFLKTCGLSSYDVSHALWFLSRELCASYYGNRSFARQLGLRRSITARVVPDKELKTISGWPKTYKDLCRYCPFENTCKMRIPAGPYFDFGRLVNAGRHIVYPGRSLPLDSRWLPELPVAGKSPRSVRQKPPPDKVTNSRQGFLFAPPS
;
A
#
# COMPACT_ATOMS: atom_id res chain seq x y z
N MET A 1 18.18 -1.16 -12.03
CA MET A 1 18.58 -1.22 -10.60
C MET A 1 18.38 0.17 -9.98
N TRP A 2 17.87 0.30 -8.74
CA TRP A 2 17.77 1.60 -8.05
C TRP A 2 19.16 2.19 -7.81
N GLN A 3 19.55 3.19 -8.60
CA GLN A 3 20.91 3.74 -8.57
C GLN A 3 21.08 4.90 -7.57
N GLY A 4 20.01 5.59 -7.18
CA GLY A 4 20.07 6.79 -6.32
C GLY A 4 19.75 6.58 -4.84
N ARG A 5 20.27 5.51 -4.20
CA ARG A 5 20.02 5.22 -2.78
C ARG A 5 20.96 6.03 -1.87
N ASP A 6 20.72 7.34 -1.80
CA ASP A 6 21.48 8.24 -0.93
C ASP A 6 20.62 8.85 0.18
N GLY A 7 21.27 9.34 1.23
CA GLY A 7 20.63 10.04 2.34
C GLY A 7 19.54 9.21 3.03
N ILE A 8 18.32 9.74 3.09
CA ILE A 8 17.18 9.05 3.74
C ILE A 8 16.79 7.72 3.06
N PHE A 9 17.29 7.43 1.85
CA PHE A 9 16.97 6.22 1.10
C PHE A 9 18.04 5.12 1.18
N SER A 10 19.21 5.39 1.76
CA SER A 10 20.38 4.48 1.72
C SER A 10 20.11 3.08 2.29
N GLY A 11 19.35 3.00 3.39
CA GLY A 11 18.98 1.73 4.04
C GLY A 11 17.70 1.07 3.51
N LEU A 12 17.04 1.65 2.49
CA LEU A 12 15.76 1.14 2.01
C LEU A 12 15.94 0.07 0.93
N GLN A 13 15.26 -1.06 1.14
CA GLN A 13 15.19 -2.15 0.19
C GLN A 13 13.73 -2.45 -0.15
N ALA A 14 13.44 -2.55 -1.44
CA ALA A 14 12.11 -2.87 -1.91
C ALA A 14 11.83 -4.38 -1.68
N PRO A 15 10.58 -4.78 -1.39
CA PRO A 15 10.26 -6.18 -1.06
C PRO A 15 10.73 -7.18 -2.12
N GLN A 16 10.63 -6.84 -3.41
CA GLN A 16 11.11 -7.69 -4.50
C GLN A 16 12.63 -7.90 -4.47
N GLN A 17 13.41 -6.93 -3.99
CA GLN A 17 14.86 -7.08 -3.85
C GLN A 17 15.25 -7.89 -2.62
N ARG A 18 14.42 -7.86 -1.57
CA ARG A 18 14.68 -8.53 -0.29
C ARG A 18 14.23 -9.99 -0.32
N ASP A 19 13.02 -10.25 -0.83
CA ASP A 19 12.28 -11.47 -0.54
C ASP A 19 12.13 -12.42 -1.72
N VAL A 20 12.39 -11.98 -2.96
CA VAL A 20 12.46 -12.91 -4.10
C VAL A 20 13.56 -13.95 -3.82
N PRO A 21 13.25 -15.27 -3.88
CA PRO A 21 14.23 -16.34 -3.67
C PRO A 21 15.51 -16.10 -4.46
N LYS A 22 16.67 -16.31 -3.84
CA LYS A 22 17.96 -15.98 -4.46
C LYS A 22 18.23 -16.86 -5.67
N GLU A 23 17.83 -18.13 -5.57
CA GLU A 23 17.94 -19.16 -6.59
C GLU A 23 17.18 -18.75 -7.87
N LEU A 24 16.04 -18.07 -7.74
CA LEU A 24 15.29 -17.57 -8.89
C LEU A 24 16.01 -16.45 -9.64
N ARG A 25 16.99 -15.77 -9.03
CA ARG A 25 17.70 -14.65 -9.67
C ARG A 25 18.82 -15.12 -10.61
N GLU A 26 19.08 -16.41 -10.67
CA GLU A 26 20.01 -17.01 -11.60
C GLU A 26 19.49 -16.87 -13.04
N GLU A 27 20.38 -16.53 -13.97
CA GLU A 27 20.01 -16.30 -15.38
C GLU A 27 19.39 -17.54 -16.02
N THR A 28 19.85 -18.73 -15.62
CA THR A 28 19.30 -20.04 -16.03
C THR A 28 17.84 -20.23 -15.63
N ARG A 29 17.32 -19.44 -14.68
CA ARG A 29 15.94 -19.52 -14.15
C ARG A 29 15.10 -18.30 -14.49
N ALA A 30 15.52 -17.51 -15.49
CA ALA A 30 14.82 -16.30 -15.92
C ALA A 30 13.31 -16.52 -16.20
N GLN A 31 12.93 -17.66 -16.79
CA GLN A 31 11.53 -17.99 -17.03
C GLN A 31 10.75 -18.24 -15.74
N GLU A 32 11.33 -18.97 -14.78
CA GLU A 32 10.69 -19.23 -13.49
C GLU A 32 10.54 -17.93 -12.67
N LEU A 33 11.55 -17.06 -12.71
CA LEU A 33 11.47 -15.74 -12.08
C LEU A 33 10.36 -14.88 -12.70
N CYS A 34 10.26 -14.88 -14.02
CA CYS A 34 9.19 -14.18 -14.74
C CYS A 34 7.81 -14.67 -14.28
N GLN A 35 7.61 -15.98 -14.19
CA GLN A 35 6.37 -16.58 -13.73
C GLN A 35 6.07 -16.26 -12.26
N TYR A 36 7.09 -16.32 -11.39
CA TYR A 36 6.99 -15.88 -10.00
C TYR A 36 6.50 -14.43 -9.89
N LEU A 37 7.15 -13.51 -10.61
CA LEU A 37 6.81 -12.08 -10.60
C LEU A 37 5.41 -11.82 -11.16
N PHE A 38 4.99 -12.57 -12.19
CA PHE A 38 3.64 -12.49 -12.75
C PHE A 38 2.57 -12.81 -11.70
N PHE A 39 2.69 -13.95 -11.01
CA PHE A 39 1.74 -14.34 -9.97
C PHE A 39 1.80 -13.39 -8.76
N GLN A 40 2.99 -12.94 -8.40
CA GLN A 40 3.18 -11.97 -7.34
C GLN A 40 2.51 -10.62 -7.66
N ALA A 41 2.59 -10.14 -8.91
CA ALA A 41 1.93 -8.89 -9.29
C ALA A 41 0.41 -9.00 -9.17
N LEU A 42 -0.17 -10.11 -9.63
CA LEU A 42 -1.62 -10.38 -9.53
C LEU A 42 -2.11 -10.50 -8.09
N SER A 43 -1.24 -10.92 -7.17
CA SER A 43 -1.55 -11.01 -5.75
C SER A 43 -1.64 -9.63 -5.07
N MET A 44 -0.95 -8.62 -5.62
CA MET A 44 -0.97 -7.22 -5.14
C MET A 44 -2.29 -6.48 -5.42
N ARG A 45 -3.36 -7.21 -5.73
CA ARG A 45 -4.70 -6.62 -5.86
C ARG A 45 -5.29 -6.31 -4.48
N GLY A 46 -5.51 -5.02 -4.21
CA GLY A 46 -6.25 -4.57 -3.02
C GLY A 46 -5.37 -4.28 -1.80
N GLY A 47 -5.98 -4.29 -0.61
CA GLY A 47 -5.37 -3.81 0.64
C GLY A 47 -4.36 -4.76 1.28
N VAL A 48 -3.58 -5.45 0.47
CA VAL A 48 -2.52 -6.38 0.90
C VAL A 48 -1.27 -5.58 1.21
N ASN A 49 -0.60 -5.89 2.32
CA ASN A 49 0.71 -5.31 2.62
C ASN A 49 1.76 -6.00 1.74
N SER A 50 2.55 -5.20 1.00
CA SER A 50 3.52 -5.74 0.05
C SER A 50 4.61 -6.59 0.70
N ASP A 51 5.12 -6.22 1.89
CA ASP A 51 6.13 -7.02 2.61
C ASP A 51 5.57 -8.39 2.99
N ASP A 52 4.39 -8.43 3.62
CA ASP A 52 3.73 -9.68 4.02
C ASP A 52 3.44 -10.58 2.81
N ALA A 53 3.05 -9.99 1.66
CA ALA A 53 2.77 -10.73 0.44
C ALA A 53 4.03 -11.29 -0.22
N PHE A 54 5.13 -10.52 -0.27
CA PHE A 54 6.39 -11.03 -0.81
C PHE A 54 6.96 -12.16 0.03
N HIS A 55 6.97 -12.01 1.37
CA HIS A 55 7.39 -13.09 2.26
C HIS A 55 6.51 -14.34 2.10
N LEU A 56 5.19 -14.20 2.05
CA LEU A 56 4.28 -15.35 1.87
C LEU A 56 4.48 -16.04 0.52
N THR A 57 4.65 -15.28 -0.56
CA THR A 57 4.84 -15.85 -1.89
C THR A 57 6.21 -16.52 -2.03
N ALA A 58 7.25 -15.98 -1.40
CA ALA A 58 8.55 -16.64 -1.32
C ALA A 58 8.47 -17.98 -0.59
N GLU A 59 7.81 -18.04 0.57
CA GLU A 59 7.59 -19.30 1.29
C GLU A 59 6.71 -20.28 0.50
N LEU A 60 5.64 -19.78 -0.14
CA LEU A 60 4.79 -20.59 -1.00
C LEU A 60 5.58 -21.20 -2.17
N TRP A 61 6.46 -20.42 -2.80
CA TRP A 61 7.31 -20.91 -3.88
C TRP A 61 8.35 -21.93 -3.39
N ASN A 62 8.97 -21.69 -2.23
CA ASN A 62 9.94 -22.63 -1.64
C ASN A 62 9.32 -24.01 -1.36
N MET A 63 8.04 -24.04 -0.99
CA MET A 63 7.32 -25.27 -0.63
C MET A 63 6.58 -25.91 -1.82
N HIS A 64 6.06 -25.08 -2.72
CA HIS A 64 5.17 -25.47 -3.81
C HIS A 64 5.51 -24.73 -5.11
N PRO A 65 6.73 -24.92 -5.67
CA PRO A 65 7.15 -24.21 -6.89
C PRO A 65 6.26 -24.54 -8.10
N GLU A 66 5.61 -25.70 -8.11
CA GLU A 66 4.66 -26.10 -9.14
C GLU A 66 3.47 -25.15 -9.28
N LEU A 67 3.09 -24.43 -8.21
CA LEU A 67 1.99 -23.44 -8.25
C LEU A 67 2.34 -22.20 -9.07
N PHE A 68 3.61 -22.01 -9.42
CA PHE A 68 4.09 -20.90 -10.24
C PHE A 68 4.36 -21.32 -11.69
N CYS A 69 4.39 -22.63 -11.98
CA CYS A 69 4.48 -23.13 -13.34
C CYS A 69 3.08 -23.09 -14.00
N PRO A 70 2.82 -22.30 -15.06
CA PRO A 70 1.47 -22.07 -15.57
C PRO A 70 0.75 -23.35 -16.01
N SER A 71 1.45 -24.31 -16.62
CA SER A 71 0.89 -25.60 -17.05
C SER A 71 0.45 -26.50 -15.90
N LYS A 72 1.09 -26.38 -14.72
CA LYS A 72 0.71 -27.10 -13.49
C LYS A 72 -0.32 -26.31 -12.67
N ALA A 73 -0.14 -25.00 -12.56
CA ALA A 73 -1.03 -24.11 -11.82
C ALA A 73 -2.45 -24.08 -12.42
N MET A 74 -2.60 -24.19 -13.74
CA MET A 74 -3.91 -24.20 -14.40
C MET A 74 -4.75 -25.46 -14.12
N THR A 75 -4.12 -26.56 -13.70
CA THR A 75 -4.80 -27.82 -13.33
C THR A 75 -4.90 -28.01 -11.82
N THR A 76 -4.29 -27.13 -11.03
CA THR A 76 -4.34 -27.20 -9.56
C THR A 76 -5.75 -26.92 -9.05
N GLU A 77 -6.27 -27.81 -8.21
CA GLU A 77 -7.57 -27.61 -7.57
C GLU A 77 -7.55 -26.45 -6.56
N GLU A 78 -8.65 -25.70 -6.45
CA GLU A 78 -8.76 -24.58 -5.51
C GLU A 78 -8.47 -25.01 -4.06
N LYS A 79 -8.92 -26.20 -3.65
CA LYS A 79 -8.67 -26.73 -2.29
C LYS A 79 -7.18 -27.00 -2.05
N ALA A 80 -6.48 -27.53 -3.04
CA ALA A 80 -5.04 -27.80 -2.95
C ALA A 80 -4.25 -26.49 -2.83
N PHE A 81 -4.56 -25.49 -3.67
CA PHE A 81 -3.95 -24.15 -3.55
C PHE A 81 -4.20 -23.53 -2.18
N ILE A 82 -5.44 -23.59 -1.68
CA ILE A 82 -5.80 -23.06 -0.36
C ILE A 82 -5.02 -23.75 0.76
N ALA A 83 -4.80 -25.07 0.65
CA ALA A 83 -4.01 -25.82 1.62
C ALA A 83 -2.55 -25.36 1.60
N ALA A 84 -1.93 -25.30 0.42
CA ALA A 84 -0.55 -24.83 0.24
C ALA A 84 -0.32 -23.42 0.82
N VAL A 85 -1.24 -22.48 0.55
CA VAL A 85 -1.14 -21.11 1.13
C VAL A 85 -1.23 -21.13 2.66
N LYS A 86 -2.10 -21.97 3.24
CA LYS A 86 -2.23 -22.09 4.70
C LYS A 86 -0.99 -22.72 5.31
N GLU A 87 -0.39 -23.69 4.64
CA GLU A 87 0.85 -24.35 5.05
C GLU A 87 2.02 -23.35 5.08
N ALA A 88 2.23 -22.61 3.99
CA ALA A 88 3.22 -21.54 3.90
C ALA A 88 3.00 -20.47 4.99
N ALA A 89 1.75 -20.04 5.19
CA ALA A 89 1.42 -19.06 6.23
C ALA A 89 1.65 -19.58 7.66
N ALA A 90 1.41 -20.87 7.92
CA ALA A 90 1.65 -21.50 9.22
C ALA A 90 3.15 -21.52 9.56
N LYS A 91 4.01 -21.79 8.56
CA LYS A 91 5.48 -21.74 8.72
C LYS A 91 5.97 -20.34 9.08
N MET A 92 5.41 -19.30 8.46
CA MET A 92 5.77 -17.90 8.78
C MET A 92 5.28 -17.46 10.17
N HIS A 93 4.18 -18.03 10.64
CA HIS A 93 3.48 -17.55 11.84
C HIS A 93 3.00 -18.71 12.74
N PRO A 94 3.93 -19.48 13.34
CA PRO A 94 3.59 -20.69 14.11
C PRO A 94 2.67 -20.39 15.30
N LEU A 95 2.69 -19.17 15.84
CA LEU A 95 1.92 -18.74 17.02
C LEU A 95 0.57 -18.06 16.71
N LEU A 96 0.19 -17.86 15.43
CA LEU A 96 -1.05 -17.14 15.04
C LEU A 96 -2.16 -18.06 14.50
N SER A 97 -1.98 -19.38 14.59
CA SER A 97 -2.84 -20.41 13.98
C SER A 97 -4.30 -20.42 14.50
N GLU A 98 -4.55 -19.86 15.69
CA GLU A 98 -5.86 -20.05 16.34
C GLU A 98 -6.94 -19.00 16.01
N LYS A 99 -6.61 -17.73 15.70
CA LYS A 99 -7.63 -16.65 15.78
C LYS A 99 -7.68 -15.61 14.63
N GLY A 100 -7.28 -15.96 13.41
CA GLY A 100 -7.82 -15.24 12.22
C GLY A 100 -6.87 -14.85 11.08
N LYS A 101 -5.64 -15.38 11.01
CA LYS A 101 -4.72 -15.17 9.88
C LYS A 101 -4.19 -16.49 9.29
N ARG A 102 -5.05 -17.49 9.11
CA ARG A 102 -4.63 -18.85 8.68
C ARG A 102 -3.97 -18.90 7.29
N ALA A 103 -4.07 -17.84 6.48
CA ALA A 103 -3.49 -17.76 5.13
C ALA A 103 -2.66 -16.49 4.91
N GLY A 104 -2.10 -15.91 5.98
CA GLY A 104 -1.22 -14.75 5.89
C GLY A 104 -1.83 -13.57 5.13
N ALA A 105 -1.05 -12.98 4.21
CA ALA A 105 -1.45 -11.88 3.34
C ALA A 105 -2.68 -12.19 2.46
N TYR A 106 -2.90 -13.46 2.09
CA TYR A 106 -4.02 -13.92 1.27
C TYR A 106 -5.27 -14.28 2.07
N SER A 107 -5.27 -14.07 3.39
CA SER A 107 -6.44 -14.39 4.23
C SER A 107 -7.71 -13.65 3.78
N TYR A 108 -7.57 -12.44 3.24
CA TYR A 108 -8.67 -11.73 2.61
C TYR A 108 -8.87 -12.25 1.18
N LEU A 109 -10.09 -12.70 0.85
CA LEU A 109 -10.45 -13.22 -0.47
C LEU A 109 -9.66 -14.47 -0.91
N LEU A 110 -9.22 -15.31 0.02
CA LEU A 110 -8.41 -16.50 -0.27
C LEU A 110 -8.99 -17.39 -1.40
N GLY A 111 -10.30 -17.65 -1.38
CA GLY A 111 -10.95 -18.43 -2.45
C GLY A 111 -10.93 -17.72 -3.82
N GLU A 112 -11.01 -16.40 -3.84
CA GLU A 112 -10.87 -15.63 -5.07
C GLU A 112 -9.42 -15.61 -5.56
N HIS A 113 -8.44 -15.62 -4.63
CA HIS A 113 -7.04 -15.78 -4.98
C HIS A 113 -6.82 -17.14 -5.65
N ALA A 114 -7.29 -18.23 -5.04
CA ALA A 114 -7.18 -19.59 -5.59
C ALA A 114 -7.75 -19.70 -7.00
N ARG A 115 -8.99 -19.27 -7.20
CA ARG A 115 -9.66 -19.30 -8.51
C ARG A 115 -8.91 -18.47 -9.55
N HIS A 116 -8.56 -17.22 -9.23
CA HIS A 116 -7.87 -16.36 -10.19
C HIS A 116 -6.43 -16.82 -10.46
N TRP A 117 -5.77 -17.50 -9.52
CA TRP A 117 -4.44 -18.08 -9.75
C TRP A 117 -4.51 -19.09 -10.90
N ARG A 118 -5.44 -20.05 -10.80
CA ARG A 118 -5.70 -21.06 -11.83
C ARG A 118 -6.14 -20.43 -13.16
N GLU A 119 -7.11 -19.51 -13.13
CA GLU A 119 -7.63 -18.85 -14.34
C GLU A 119 -6.55 -18.02 -15.06
N ASN A 120 -5.71 -17.30 -14.32
CA ASN A 120 -4.61 -16.53 -14.89
C ASN A 120 -3.49 -17.41 -15.42
N ALA A 121 -3.22 -18.56 -14.78
CA ALA A 121 -2.30 -19.56 -15.31
C ALA A 121 -2.78 -20.09 -16.67
N ALA A 122 -4.07 -20.47 -16.77
CA ALA A 122 -4.67 -20.92 -18.02
C ALA A 122 -4.63 -19.84 -19.10
N ALA A 123 -4.92 -18.58 -18.75
CA ALA A 123 -4.82 -17.46 -19.67
C ALA A 123 -3.38 -17.21 -20.13
N LEU A 124 -2.39 -17.40 -19.25
CA LEU A 124 -0.98 -17.21 -19.58
C LEU A 124 -0.50 -18.27 -20.56
N VAL A 125 -0.87 -19.55 -20.36
CA VAL A 125 -0.61 -20.62 -21.34
C VAL A 125 -1.29 -20.31 -22.67
N LYS A 126 -2.59 -20.02 -22.65
CA LYS A 126 -3.41 -19.82 -23.86
C LYS A 126 -2.92 -18.67 -24.74
N HIS A 127 -2.51 -17.55 -24.14
CA HIS A 127 -2.25 -16.32 -24.87
C HIS A 127 -0.77 -15.98 -25.04
N PHE A 128 0.09 -16.60 -24.24
CA PHE A 128 1.51 -16.20 -24.11
C PHE A 128 2.43 -17.41 -23.89
N ASP A 129 1.96 -18.64 -24.16
CA ASP A 129 2.72 -19.89 -24.01
C ASP A 129 3.38 -20.08 -22.63
N GLY A 130 2.72 -19.56 -21.59
CA GLY A 130 3.24 -19.66 -20.22
C GLY A 130 4.33 -18.63 -19.87
N ASP A 131 4.62 -17.66 -20.75
CA ASP A 131 5.64 -16.64 -20.51
C ASP A 131 5.16 -15.23 -20.89
N ILE A 132 4.96 -14.39 -19.87
CA ILE A 132 4.47 -13.03 -20.06
C ILE A 132 5.45 -12.12 -20.80
N ARG A 133 6.74 -12.50 -20.93
CA ARG A 133 7.73 -11.74 -21.71
C ARG A 133 7.35 -11.59 -23.18
N THR A 134 6.61 -12.57 -23.72
CA THR A 134 6.08 -12.52 -25.10
C THR A 134 5.17 -11.31 -25.33
N ALA A 135 4.54 -10.76 -24.28
CA ALA A 135 3.76 -9.52 -24.36
C ALA A 135 4.60 -8.27 -24.64
N TYR A 136 5.94 -8.35 -24.58
CA TYR A 136 6.88 -7.25 -24.77
C TYR A 136 7.72 -7.37 -26.04
N HIS A 137 7.65 -8.49 -26.77
CA HIS A 137 8.45 -8.70 -27.98
C HIS A 137 8.10 -7.67 -29.07
N GLY A 138 9.14 -6.95 -29.53
CA GLY A 138 9.05 -5.92 -30.56
C GLY A 138 8.34 -4.63 -30.11
N ILE A 139 8.25 -4.37 -28.81
CA ILE A 139 7.53 -3.22 -28.25
C ILE A 139 8.49 -2.28 -27.53
N SER A 140 8.32 -0.98 -27.75
CA SER A 140 9.08 0.08 -27.07
C SER A 140 8.22 0.96 -26.15
N SER A 141 6.94 0.62 -25.93
CA SER A 141 6.03 1.40 -25.10
C SER A 141 5.19 0.58 -24.11
N PHE A 142 4.89 1.21 -22.97
CA PHE A 142 4.02 0.64 -21.95
C PHE A 142 2.58 0.45 -22.44
N GLU A 143 2.04 1.40 -23.21
CA GLU A 143 0.64 1.32 -23.67
C GLU A 143 0.42 0.20 -24.69
N GLU A 144 1.39 -0.05 -25.58
CA GLU A 144 1.28 -1.15 -26.54
C GLU A 144 1.36 -2.51 -25.81
N SER A 145 2.31 -2.69 -24.89
CA SER A 145 2.42 -3.92 -24.11
C SER A 145 1.20 -4.14 -23.20
N PHE A 146 0.65 -3.08 -22.60
CA PHE A 146 -0.59 -3.17 -21.85
C PHE A 146 -1.79 -3.52 -22.73
N GLY A 147 -1.89 -2.97 -23.94
CA GLY A 147 -2.92 -3.32 -24.92
C GLY A 147 -2.92 -4.80 -25.29
N ARG A 148 -1.74 -5.44 -25.34
CA ARG A 148 -1.63 -6.90 -25.54
C ARG A 148 -2.12 -7.70 -24.34
N VAL A 149 -2.20 -7.13 -23.15
CA VAL A 149 -2.53 -7.85 -21.90
C VAL A 149 -3.92 -7.51 -21.38
N GLU A 150 -4.47 -6.36 -21.76
CA GLU A 150 -5.75 -5.84 -21.29
C GLU A 150 -6.87 -6.88 -21.44
N LYS A 151 -7.68 -7.05 -20.39
CA LYS A 151 -8.84 -7.97 -20.31
C LYS A 151 -8.52 -9.46 -20.41
N LYS A 152 -7.27 -9.88 -20.62
CA LYS A 152 -6.87 -11.30 -20.67
C LYS A 152 -6.75 -11.95 -19.30
N PHE A 153 -6.38 -11.17 -18.28
CA PHE A 153 -6.13 -11.67 -16.93
C PHE A 153 -7.07 -11.06 -15.88
N LYS A 154 -7.59 -11.90 -14.99
CA LYS A 154 -8.42 -11.48 -13.86
C LYS A 154 -7.60 -10.66 -12.87
N GLY A 155 -8.03 -9.42 -12.66
CA GLY A 155 -7.40 -8.50 -11.72
C GLY A 155 -6.19 -7.74 -12.27
N MET A 156 -5.75 -8.03 -13.51
CA MET A 156 -4.69 -7.28 -14.17
C MET A 156 -5.23 -5.91 -14.63
N ARG A 157 -5.04 -4.92 -13.77
CA ARG A 157 -5.31 -3.50 -14.08
C ARG A 157 -4.02 -2.82 -14.53
N ARG A 158 -4.14 -1.66 -15.19
CA ARG A 158 -2.99 -0.87 -15.68
C ARG A 158 -1.90 -0.67 -14.62
N LYS A 159 -2.27 -0.35 -13.37
CA LYS A 159 -1.31 -0.21 -12.26
C LYS A 159 -0.59 -1.51 -11.87
N ILE A 160 -1.28 -2.66 -11.97
CA ILE A 160 -0.71 -3.98 -11.64
C ILE A 160 0.24 -4.41 -12.75
N PHE A 161 -0.13 -4.13 -14.00
CA PHE A 161 0.75 -4.34 -15.13
C PHE A 161 2.00 -3.45 -15.07
N ALA A 162 1.86 -2.16 -14.76
CA ALA A 162 3.02 -1.27 -14.56
C ALA A 162 3.96 -1.76 -13.45
N LEU A 163 3.42 -2.31 -12.36
CA LEU A 163 4.21 -2.93 -11.29
C LEU A 163 4.97 -4.16 -11.80
N LEU A 164 4.30 -5.05 -12.54
CA LEU A 164 4.93 -6.21 -13.17
C LEU A 164 6.04 -5.78 -14.14
N THR A 165 5.76 -4.86 -15.07
CA THR A 165 6.72 -4.37 -16.06
C THR A 165 7.96 -3.78 -15.37
N MET A 166 7.78 -3.00 -14.31
CA MET A 166 8.89 -2.45 -13.54
C MET A 166 9.78 -3.53 -12.94
N TRP A 167 9.19 -4.60 -12.37
CA TRP A 167 9.97 -5.71 -11.83
C TRP A 167 10.67 -6.51 -12.93
N LEU A 168 10.00 -6.77 -14.06
CA LEU A 168 10.64 -7.46 -15.19
C LEU A 168 11.85 -6.66 -15.71
N GLN A 169 11.74 -5.33 -15.85
CA GLN A 169 12.87 -4.47 -16.20
C GLN A 169 13.95 -4.45 -15.11
N GLU A 170 13.56 -4.43 -13.83
CA GLU A 170 14.49 -4.42 -12.71
C GLU A 170 15.40 -5.66 -12.67
N PHE A 171 14.84 -6.82 -13.00
CA PHE A 171 15.55 -8.09 -13.09
C PHE A 171 16.08 -8.38 -14.51
N SER A 172 16.09 -7.38 -15.39
CA SER A 172 16.59 -7.49 -16.78
C SER A 172 15.93 -8.62 -17.59
N LEU A 173 14.68 -8.96 -17.29
CA LEU A 173 13.91 -9.99 -17.98
C LEU A 173 13.25 -9.48 -19.26
N ILE A 174 13.13 -8.16 -19.40
CA ILE A 174 12.68 -7.44 -20.60
C ILE A 174 13.51 -6.18 -20.77
N GLU A 175 13.52 -5.62 -21.99
CA GLU A 175 14.17 -4.36 -22.27
C GLU A 175 13.53 -3.17 -21.52
N GLY A 176 14.38 -2.19 -21.21
CA GLY A 176 13.97 -0.97 -20.53
C GLY A 176 13.27 0.01 -21.48
N PHE A 177 12.13 0.53 -21.06
CA PHE A 177 11.43 1.63 -21.70
C PHE A 177 10.69 2.46 -20.62
N PRO A 178 10.36 3.74 -20.89
CA PRO A 178 9.74 4.58 -19.90
C PRO A 178 8.37 4.05 -19.45
N LEU A 179 8.13 4.08 -18.13
CA LEU A 179 6.90 3.62 -17.50
C LEU A 179 6.14 4.78 -16.85
N PRO A 180 4.79 4.69 -16.72
CA PRO A 180 4.08 5.54 -15.79
C PRO A 180 4.53 5.27 -14.35
N VAL A 181 4.32 6.24 -13.46
CA VAL A 181 4.41 5.98 -12.02
C VAL A 181 3.35 4.95 -11.63
N ILE A 182 3.69 4.02 -10.74
CA ILE A 182 2.75 3.04 -10.21
C ILE A 182 1.80 3.75 -9.23
N VAL A 183 0.57 4.03 -9.67
CA VAL A 183 -0.40 4.82 -8.90
C VAL A 183 -1.22 3.91 -7.98
N ASP A 184 -0.84 3.87 -6.71
CA ASP A 184 -1.61 3.33 -5.61
C ASP A 184 -2.07 4.44 -4.64
N PHE A 185 -2.52 4.06 -3.45
CA PHE A 185 -2.92 5.06 -2.45
C PHE A 185 -1.73 5.83 -1.88
N HIS A 186 -0.55 5.21 -1.79
CA HIS A 186 0.65 5.87 -1.29
C HIS A 186 1.07 7.00 -2.23
N CYS A 187 1.07 6.72 -3.53
CA CYS A 187 1.30 7.70 -4.59
C CYS A 187 0.24 8.80 -4.59
N LEU A 188 -1.05 8.45 -4.67
CA LEU A 188 -2.12 9.45 -4.69
C LEU A 188 -2.15 10.31 -3.42
N ARG A 189 -1.86 9.73 -2.25
CA ARG A 189 -1.72 10.48 -1.00
C ARG A 189 -0.63 11.52 -1.14
N PHE A 190 0.58 11.13 -1.58
CA PHE A 190 1.70 12.05 -1.72
C PHE A 190 1.37 13.17 -2.72
N LEU A 191 0.91 12.82 -3.92
CA LEU A 191 0.56 13.79 -4.97
C LEU A 191 -0.51 14.79 -4.49
N ALA A 192 -1.52 14.29 -3.77
CA ALA A 192 -2.54 15.15 -3.18
C ALA A 192 -1.91 16.06 -2.11
N GLN A 193 -1.15 15.52 -1.15
CA GLN A 193 -0.53 16.30 -0.08
C GLN A 193 0.33 17.46 -0.58
N GLN A 194 1.01 17.25 -1.71
CA GLN A 194 1.84 18.26 -2.38
C GLN A 194 1.06 19.19 -3.32
N ARG A 195 -0.24 18.95 -3.53
CA ARG A 195 -1.09 19.62 -4.54
C ARG A 195 -0.57 19.52 -5.97
N ILE A 196 0.22 18.49 -6.26
CA ILE A 196 0.61 18.13 -7.63
C ILE A 196 -0.66 17.75 -8.41
N ILE A 197 -1.58 17.02 -7.75
CA ILE A 197 -2.93 16.83 -8.25
C ILE A 197 -3.90 17.71 -7.47
N THR A 198 -4.78 18.40 -8.20
CA THR A 198 -5.90 19.15 -7.62
C THR A 198 -7.19 18.43 -7.93
N VAL A 199 -7.87 17.94 -6.90
CA VAL A 199 -9.10 17.16 -7.02
C VAL A 199 -10.21 17.80 -6.20
N LYS A 200 -11.45 17.79 -6.72
CA LYS A 200 -12.61 18.22 -5.96
C LYS A 200 -12.91 17.21 -4.85
N MET A 201 -12.57 17.57 -3.60
CA MET A 201 -12.92 16.78 -2.44
C MET A 201 -14.36 17.06 -2.01
N LYS A 202 -15.10 16.00 -1.65
CA LYS A 202 -16.46 16.09 -1.12
C LYS A 202 -16.47 15.58 0.33
N PRO A 203 -17.42 15.98 1.18
CA PRO A 203 -17.55 15.41 2.51
C PRO A 203 -17.58 13.88 2.46
N LEU A 204 -16.86 13.22 3.37
CA LEU A 204 -16.80 11.75 3.43
C LEU A 204 -18.19 11.11 3.49
N GLY A 205 -19.11 11.71 4.27
CA GLY A 205 -20.47 11.24 4.48
C GLY A 205 -20.56 10.00 5.39
N PRO A 206 -21.79 9.57 5.75
CA PRO A 206 -22.03 8.48 6.71
C PRO A 206 -21.56 7.10 6.22
N GLY A 207 -21.40 6.93 4.91
CA GLY A 207 -21.11 5.65 4.27
C GLY A 207 -22.37 4.88 3.91
N LYS A 208 -22.21 3.73 3.23
CA LYS A 208 -23.32 2.90 2.74
C LYS A 208 -23.64 1.69 3.64
N SER A 209 -22.95 1.53 4.77
CA SER A 209 -23.14 0.34 5.59
C SER A 209 -24.42 0.46 6.42
N THR A 210 -25.30 -0.53 6.28
CA THR A 210 -26.51 -0.68 7.11
C THR A 210 -26.18 -1.13 8.53
N ARG A 211 -24.97 -1.65 8.78
CA ARG A 211 -24.52 -2.13 10.09
C ARG A 211 -24.03 -0.97 10.96
N PRO A 212 -24.64 -0.69 12.12
CA PRO A 212 -24.27 0.45 12.98
C PRO A 212 -22.78 0.47 13.35
N GLU A 213 -22.20 -0.69 13.64
CA GLU A 213 -20.79 -0.82 14.03
C GLU A 213 -19.80 -0.55 12.88
N ARG A 214 -20.29 -0.52 11.64
CA ARG A 214 -19.53 -0.17 10.43
C ARG A 214 -19.83 1.24 9.91
N GLN A 215 -20.79 1.93 10.51
CA GLN A 215 -21.05 3.33 10.17
C GLN A 215 -19.85 4.20 10.55
N ARG A 216 -19.53 5.16 9.68
CA ARG A 216 -18.39 6.05 9.88
C ARG A 216 -18.64 6.96 11.07
N ALA A 217 -17.62 7.17 11.90
CA ALA A 217 -17.70 8.07 13.04
C ALA A 217 -18.12 9.48 12.60
N ARG A 218 -19.06 10.12 13.33
CA ARG A 218 -19.62 11.45 12.99
C ARG A 218 -18.55 12.50 12.74
N ALA A 219 -17.47 12.49 13.54
CA ALA A 219 -16.34 13.40 13.41
C ALA A 219 -15.63 13.31 12.04
N LEU A 220 -15.70 12.16 11.36
CA LEU A 220 -15.06 11.96 10.06
C LEU A 220 -15.97 12.34 8.88
N GLN A 221 -17.29 12.31 9.07
CA GLN A 221 -18.26 12.43 7.97
C GLN A 221 -18.19 13.79 7.25
N LYS A 222 -17.84 14.85 7.99
CA LYS A 222 -17.71 16.21 7.46
C LYS A 222 -16.35 16.49 6.81
N LEU A 223 -15.35 15.61 7.02
CA LEU A 223 -14.02 15.85 6.48
C LEU A 223 -14.02 15.73 4.95
N PRO A 224 -13.29 16.61 4.24
CA PRO A 224 -13.13 16.50 2.80
C PRO A 224 -12.44 15.18 2.44
N ALA A 225 -12.96 14.48 1.45
CA ALA A 225 -12.47 13.20 1.00
C ALA A 225 -12.42 13.11 -0.52
N LEU A 226 -11.35 12.50 -1.03
CA LEU A 226 -11.20 12.10 -2.42
C LEU A 226 -11.69 10.66 -2.60
N HIS A 227 -12.58 10.46 -3.57
CA HIS A 227 -12.90 9.14 -4.10
C HIS A 227 -11.81 8.72 -5.08
N VAL A 228 -11.05 7.67 -4.72
CA VAL A 228 -10.09 7.05 -5.63
C VAL A 228 -10.86 6.20 -6.63
N THR A 229 -10.90 6.64 -7.89
CA THR A 229 -11.52 5.92 -9.01
C THR A 229 -10.45 5.40 -9.95
N GLU A 230 -10.79 4.40 -10.76
CA GLU A 230 -9.88 3.87 -11.78
C GLU A 230 -9.56 4.92 -12.86
N ALA A 231 -10.53 5.75 -13.24
CA ALA A 231 -10.31 6.87 -14.15
C ALA A 231 -9.27 7.86 -13.61
N LEU A 232 -9.32 8.19 -12.31
CA LEU A 232 -8.31 9.05 -11.68
C LEU A 232 -6.93 8.40 -11.72
N ILE A 233 -6.84 7.12 -11.35
CA ILE A 233 -5.58 6.36 -11.39
C ILE A 233 -4.99 6.40 -12.80
N ASN A 234 -5.77 6.05 -13.82
CA ASN A 234 -5.34 6.01 -15.21
C ASN A 234 -4.93 7.40 -15.73
N THR A 235 -5.65 8.46 -15.34
CA THR A 235 -5.29 9.84 -15.69
C THR A 235 -3.93 10.22 -15.12
N VAL A 236 -3.69 9.94 -13.84
CA VAL A 236 -2.40 10.23 -13.18
C VAL A 236 -1.29 9.38 -13.79
N MET A 237 -1.54 8.11 -14.11
CA MET A 237 -0.56 7.25 -14.79
C MET A 237 -0.15 7.84 -16.15
N SER A 238 -1.12 8.16 -17.03
CA SER A 238 -0.83 8.76 -18.34
C SER A 238 -0.08 10.09 -18.23
N TRP A 239 -0.51 10.97 -17.31
CA TRP A 239 0.19 12.24 -17.07
C TRP A 239 1.63 12.00 -16.61
N SER A 240 1.84 11.08 -15.66
CA SER A 240 3.16 10.81 -15.09
C SER A 240 4.11 10.23 -16.11
N GLU A 241 3.65 9.37 -17.02
CA GLU A 241 4.48 8.82 -18.09
C GLU A 241 4.98 9.95 -19.03
N GLY A 242 4.08 10.84 -19.47
CA GLY A 242 4.43 11.97 -20.31
C GLY A 242 5.39 12.94 -19.62
N PHE A 243 5.15 13.24 -18.34
CA PHE A 243 6.02 14.09 -17.53
C PHE A 243 7.43 13.50 -17.38
N LEU A 244 7.53 12.22 -17.01
CA LEU A 244 8.82 11.55 -16.82
C LEU A 244 9.63 11.49 -18.12
N LYS A 245 8.98 11.17 -19.25
CA LYS A 245 9.62 11.19 -20.58
C LYS A 245 10.14 12.58 -20.93
N THR A 246 9.32 13.61 -20.75
CA THR A 246 9.68 15.00 -21.08
C THR A 246 10.84 15.52 -20.25
N CYS A 247 10.88 15.15 -18.96
CA CYS A 247 11.91 15.58 -18.03
C CYS A 247 13.14 14.68 -18.01
N GLY A 248 13.18 13.59 -18.79
CA GLY A 248 14.29 12.63 -18.77
C GLY A 248 14.47 11.94 -17.42
N LEU A 249 13.39 11.74 -16.67
CA LEU A 249 13.43 11.18 -15.32
C LEU A 249 13.19 9.67 -15.36
N SER A 250 13.96 8.94 -14.55
CA SER A 250 13.80 7.49 -14.34
C SER A 250 12.46 7.17 -13.67
N SER A 251 11.56 6.50 -14.40
CA SER A 251 10.29 6.01 -13.86
C SER A 251 10.49 5.09 -12.65
N TYR A 252 11.58 4.32 -12.69
CA TYR A 252 11.95 3.40 -11.62
C TYR A 252 12.31 4.17 -10.35
N ASP A 253 13.19 5.18 -10.43
CA ASP A 253 13.65 5.94 -9.26
C ASP A 253 12.51 6.77 -8.66
N VAL A 254 11.72 7.44 -9.52
CA VAL A 254 10.59 8.25 -9.07
C VAL A 254 9.52 7.39 -8.40
N SER A 255 9.19 6.21 -8.94
CA SER A 255 8.18 5.34 -8.34
C SER A 255 8.61 4.81 -6.98
N HIS A 256 9.87 4.36 -6.85
CA HIS A 256 10.41 3.91 -5.57
C HIS A 256 10.49 5.05 -4.55
N ALA A 257 10.99 6.22 -4.96
CA ALA A 257 11.06 7.39 -4.08
C ALA A 257 9.67 7.78 -3.55
N LEU A 258 8.67 7.90 -4.43
CA LEU A 258 7.30 8.23 -4.03
C LEU A 258 6.71 7.19 -3.07
N TRP A 259 6.93 5.90 -3.35
CA TRP A 259 6.42 4.82 -2.52
C TRP A 259 7.06 4.85 -1.12
N PHE A 260 8.40 4.92 -1.04
CA PHE A 260 9.12 4.96 0.25
C PHE A 260 8.85 6.24 1.03
N LEU A 261 8.86 7.42 0.39
CA LEU A 261 8.53 8.68 1.06
C LEU A 261 7.15 8.62 1.69
N SER A 262 6.17 8.11 0.94
CA SER A 262 4.82 7.96 1.45
C SER A 262 4.79 6.92 2.59
N ARG A 263 5.31 5.72 2.35
CA ARG A 263 5.20 4.57 3.27
C ARG A 263 5.95 4.81 4.58
N GLU A 264 7.15 5.37 4.54
CA GLU A 264 8.03 5.53 5.70
C GLU A 264 7.86 6.93 6.31
N LEU A 265 8.20 7.99 5.56
CA LEU A 265 8.20 9.36 6.08
C LEU A 265 6.78 9.87 6.34
N CYS A 266 5.90 9.88 5.34
CA CYS A 266 4.56 10.45 5.51
C CYS A 266 3.72 9.64 6.52
N ALA A 267 3.96 8.34 6.69
CA ALA A 267 3.29 7.55 7.72
C ALA A 267 3.80 7.84 9.14
N SER A 268 5.06 8.25 9.30
CA SER A 268 5.64 8.59 10.60
C SER A 268 5.11 9.92 11.15
N TYR A 269 4.70 10.85 10.28
CA TYR A 269 4.14 12.14 10.66
C TYR A 269 2.88 11.96 11.53
N TYR A 270 2.89 12.52 12.74
CA TYR A 270 1.82 12.32 13.72
C TYR A 270 0.47 12.77 13.18
N GLY A 271 0.42 13.89 12.44
CA GLY A 271 -0.81 14.40 11.85
C GLY A 271 -1.43 13.50 10.76
N ASN A 272 -0.70 12.50 10.23
CA ASN A 272 -1.23 11.47 9.33
C ASN A 272 -1.64 10.19 10.08
N ARG A 273 -1.69 10.20 11.41
CA ARG A 273 -2.22 9.07 12.18
C ARG A 273 -3.74 9.05 12.19
N SER A 274 -4.25 7.84 12.23
CA SER A 274 -5.66 7.52 12.46
C SER A 274 -5.77 6.51 13.60
N PHE A 275 -6.82 6.64 14.41
CA PHE A 275 -7.08 5.73 15.52
C PHE A 275 -8.33 4.93 15.22
N ALA A 276 -8.24 3.62 15.40
CA ALA A 276 -9.33 2.70 15.12
C ALA A 276 -10.13 2.40 16.40
N ARG A 277 -11.44 2.23 16.26
CA ARG A 277 -12.26 1.59 17.31
C ARG A 277 -12.24 0.08 17.11
N GLN A 278 -12.13 -0.67 18.21
CA GLN A 278 -12.16 -2.12 18.18
C GLN A 278 -13.59 -2.62 17.96
N LEU A 279 -13.76 -3.60 17.06
CA LEU A 279 -15.06 -4.19 16.73
C LEU A 279 -15.07 -5.67 17.15
N GLY A 280 -14.77 -5.95 18.43
CA GLY A 280 -14.64 -7.31 18.95
C GLY A 280 -13.59 -8.12 18.18
N LEU A 281 -13.98 -9.30 17.68
CA LEU A 281 -13.15 -10.17 16.82
C LEU A 281 -13.00 -9.68 15.38
N ARG A 282 -13.73 -8.64 14.96
CA ARG A 282 -13.70 -8.13 13.59
C ARG A 282 -12.63 -7.06 13.41
N ARG A 283 -12.23 -6.86 12.15
CA ARG A 283 -11.31 -5.79 11.74
C ARG A 283 -11.79 -4.43 12.29
N SER A 284 -10.91 -3.78 13.05
CA SER A 284 -11.10 -2.42 13.59
C SER A 284 -11.37 -1.42 12.47
N ILE A 285 -12.04 -0.33 12.79
CA ILE A 285 -12.41 0.70 11.82
C ILE A 285 -11.99 2.08 12.31
N THR A 286 -11.53 2.94 11.41
CA THR A 286 -11.06 4.28 11.74
C THR A 286 -12.18 5.08 12.42
N ALA A 287 -11.90 5.56 13.63
CA ALA A 287 -12.82 6.27 14.49
C ALA A 287 -12.48 7.76 14.62
N ARG A 288 -11.19 8.11 14.68
CA ARG A 288 -10.73 9.50 14.64
C ARG A 288 -9.43 9.66 13.86
N VAL A 289 -9.17 10.88 13.43
CA VAL A 289 -7.88 11.36 12.93
C VAL A 289 -7.36 12.42 13.91
N VAL A 290 -6.07 12.75 13.85
CA VAL A 290 -5.51 13.79 14.72
C VAL A 290 -6.10 15.17 14.33
N PRO A 291 -6.81 15.87 15.23
CA PRO A 291 -7.37 17.19 14.93
C PRO A 291 -6.30 18.29 14.98
N ASP A 292 -6.52 19.40 14.29
CA ASP A 292 -5.59 20.55 14.27
C ASP A 292 -5.24 21.04 15.68
N LYS A 293 -6.21 21.05 16.60
CA LYS A 293 -6.01 21.50 17.99
C LYS A 293 -4.92 20.72 18.72
N GLU A 294 -4.78 19.41 18.47
CA GLU A 294 -3.75 18.58 19.08
C GLU A 294 -2.36 18.88 18.49
N LEU A 295 -2.29 19.25 17.21
CA LEU A 295 -1.02 19.53 16.55
C LEU A 295 -0.47 20.93 16.86
N LYS A 296 -1.32 21.87 17.29
CA LYS A 296 -0.93 23.25 17.59
C LYS A 296 -0.17 23.42 18.91
N THR A 297 -0.24 22.45 19.82
CA THR A 297 0.45 22.51 21.12
C THR A 297 1.47 21.39 21.24
N ILE A 298 2.64 21.66 21.82
CA ILE A 298 3.69 20.64 22.02
C ILE A 298 3.14 19.43 22.80
N SER A 299 2.30 19.69 23.81
CA SER A 299 1.68 18.66 24.66
C SER A 299 0.71 17.72 23.92
N GLY A 300 0.21 18.10 22.74
CA GLY A 300 -0.66 17.24 21.94
C GLY A 300 0.08 16.23 21.07
N TRP A 301 1.41 16.32 20.99
CA TRP A 301 2.25 15.35 20.28
C TRP A 301 2.73 14.24 21.24
N PRO A 302 2.98 13.02 20.73
CA PRO A 302 3.57 11.96 21.54
C PRO A 302 4.92 12.37 22.12
N LYS A 303 5.20 12.06 23.39
CA LYS A 303 6.51 12.33 24.03
C LYS A 303 7.68 11.69 23.28
N THR A 304 7.44 10.59 22.58
CA THR A 304 8.43 9.86 21.77
C THR A 304 8.44 10.27 20.29
N TYR A 305 7.75 11.37 19.93
CA TYR A 305 7.65 11.80 18.56
C TYR A 305 9.02 12.25 18.03
N LYS A 306 9.41 11.69 16.88
CA LYS A 306 10.57 12.13 16.11
C LYS A 306 10.06 12.91 14.90
N ASP A 307 10.44 14.18 14.79
CA ASP A 307 10.07 15.04 13.67
C ASP A 307 10.89 14.68 12.44
N LEU A 308 10.49 13.59 11.76
CA LEU A 308 11.15 13.15 10.52
C LEU A 308 10.80 14.04 9.32
N CYS A 309 9.72 14.84 9.42
CA CYS A 309 9.32 15.77 8.36
C CYS A 309 10.38 16.84 8.08
N ARG A 310 11.19 17.21 9.09
CA ARG A 310 12.30 18.16 8.90
C ARG A 310 13.34 17.71 7.87
N TYR A 311 13.46 16.39 7.62
CA TYR A 311 14.38 15.82 6.62
C TYR A 311 13.70 15.55 5.28
N CYS A 312 12.41 15.83 5.15
CA CYS A 312 11.67 15.62 3.92
C CYS A 312 11.95 16.77 2.95
N PRO A 313 12.45 16.50 1.73
CA PRO A 313 12.69 17.55 0.73
C PRO A 313 11.40 18.26 0.30
N PHE A 314 10.24 17.69 0.61
CA PHE A 314 8.92 18.19 0.24
C PHE A 314 8.13 18.76 1.42
N GLU A 315 8.76 19.03 2.57
CA GLU A 315 8.02 19.57 3.73
C GLU A 315 7.39 20.93 3.41
N ASN A 316 8.16 21.85 2.81
CA ASN A 316 7.72 23.21 2.53
C ASN A 316 6.54 23.27 1.55
N THR A 317 6.43 22.26 0.69
CA THR A 317 5.35 22.10 -0.28
C THR A 317 4.20 21.24 0.23
N CYS A 318 4.38 20.50 1.33
CA CYS A 318 3.34 19.66 1.91
C CYS A 318 2.21 20.51 2.52
N LYS A 319 1.01 20.45 1.93
CA LYS A 319 -0.13 21.30 2.33
C LYS A 319 -1.20 20.57 3.13
N MET A 320 -1.29 19.24 3.03
CA MET A 320 -2.41 18.49 3.61
C MET A 320 -1.97 17.31 4.49
N ARG A 321 -2.85 16.93 5.41
CA ARG A 321 -2.70 15.74 6.25
C ARG A 321 -3.66 14.68 5.77
N ILE A 322 -3.15 13.59 5.21
CA ILE A 322 -3.96 12.50 4.66
C ILE A 322 -3.58 11.20 5.38
N PRO A 323 -4.32 10.81 6.44
CA PRO A 323 -4.09 9.56 7.12
C PRO A 323 -4.44 8.35 6.26
N ALA A 324 -3.74 7.23 6.47
CA ALA A 324 -3.92 6.01 5.68
C ALA A 324 -5.17 5.20 6.10
N GLY A 325 -5.54 5.22 7.38
CA GLY A 325 -6.66 4.41 7.91
C GLY A 325 -7.98 4.56 7.15
N PRO A 326 -8.46 5.79 6.89
CA PRO A 326 -9.68 6.00 6.10
C PRO A 326 -9.64 5.39 4.69
N TYR A 327 -8.47 5.31 4.05
CA TYR A 327 -8.34 4.64 2.76
C TYR A 327 -8.55 3.14 2.91
N PHE A 328 -7.86 2.52 3.86
CA PHE A 328 -7.95 1.08 4.09
C PHE A 328 -9.33 0.62 4.58
N ASP A 329 -10.06 1.47 5.29
CA ASP A 329 -11.36 1.14 5.86
C ASP A 329 -12.54 1.56 4.95
N PHE A 330 -12.39 2.64 4.19
CA PHE A 330 -13.49 3.25 3.43
C PHE A 330 -13.22 3.44 1.93
N GLY A 331 -11.99 3.16 1.45
CA GLY A 331 -11.59 3.42 0.07
C GLY A 331 -11.58 4.92 -0.27
N ARG A 332 -11.24 5.79 0.70
CA ARG A 332 -11.28 7.25 0.56
C ARG A 332 -10.03 7.89 1.16
N LEU A 333 -9.40 8.80 0.43
CA LEU A 333 -8.32 9.64 0.96
C LEU A 333 -8.97 10.83 1.66
N VAL A 334 -8.94 10.84 3.00
CA VAL A 334 -9.55 11.89 3.82
C VAL A 334 -8.50 12.95 4.12
N ASN A 335 -8.82 14.22 3.88
CA ASN A 335 -8.02 15.36 4.30
C ASN A 335 -8.39 15.72 5.75
N ALA A 336 -7.47 15.47 6.67
CA ALA A 336 -7.61 15.74 8.10
C ALA A 336 -7.29 17.21 8.48
N GLY A 337 -6.86 18.04 7.53
CA GLY A 337 -6.51 19.45 7.76
C GLY A 337 -5.21 19.85 7.05
N ARG A 338 -4.74 21.07 7.34
CA ARG A 338 -3.45 21.55 6.83
C ARG A 338 -2.30 20.82 7.49
N HIS A 339 -1.21 20.63 6.76
CA HIS A 339 0.05 20.19 7.36
C HIS A 339 0.49 21.20 8.43
N ILE A 340 0.85 20.72 9.62
CA ILE A 340 1.30 21.54 10.75
C ILE A 340 2.69 21.05 11.14
N VAL A 341 3.65 21.96 11.08
CA VAL A 341 5.03 21.74 11.52
C VAL A 341 5.04 21.50 13.03
N TYR A 342 5.89 20.58 13.49
CA TYR A 342 6.00 20.26 14.91
C TYR A 342 6.42 21.50 15.73
N PRO A 343 5.61 21.95 16.71
CA PRO A 343 5.91 23.18 17.47
C PRO A 343 7.14 23.06 18.38
N GLY A 344 7.55 21.84 18.73
CA GLY A 344 8.74 21.59 19.56
C GLY A 344 10.05 21.50 18.76
N ARG A 345 10.04 21.87 17.47
CA ARG A 345 11.24 21.88 16.62
C ARG A 345 12.21 22.97 17.12
N SER A 346 13.30 22.55 17.78
CA SER A 346 14.40 23.44 18.16
C SER A 346 15.54 23.40 17.12
N LEU A 347 16.00 24.61 16.73
CA LEU A 347 17.18 24.96 15.91
C LEU A 347 17.31 24.34 14.49
N PRO A 348 17.96 25.05 13.54
CA PRO A 348 18.15 24.57 12.17
C PRO A 348 19.01 23.30 12.14
N LEU A 349 18.79 22.48 11.11
CA LEU A 349 19.56 21.25 10.88
C LEU A 349 21.05 21.57 10.69
N ASP A 350 21.93 20.90 11.44
CA ASP A 350 23.29 20.70 10.95
C ASP A 350 23.17 19.76 9.73
N SER A 351 23.58 20.27 8.57
CA SER A 351 23.54 19.61 7.26
C SER A 351 24.21 18.21 7.20
N ARG A 352 24.90 17.80 8.27
CA ARG A 352 25.70 16.57 8.34
C ARG A 352 24.98 15.34 8.91
N TRP A 353 23.74 15.48 9.42
CA TRP A 353 22.98 14.35 9.98
C TRP A 353 21.67 14.11 9.23
N LEU A 354 21.63 13.07 8.39
CA LEU A 354 20.39 12.48 7.90
C LEU A 354 20.13 11.21 8.72
N PRO A 355 19.06 11.13 9.53
CA PRO A 355 18.73 9.88 10.20
C PRO A 355 18.36 8.84 9.15
N GLU A 356 18.89 7.62 9.30
CA GLU A 356 18.41 6.49 8.54
C GLU A 356 16.90 6.34 8.78
N LEU A 357 16.14 6.19 7.70
CA LEU A 357 14.75 5.75 7.83
C LEU A 357 14.76 4.37 8.49
N PRO A 358 13.86 4.10 9.46
CA PRO A 358 13.80 2.80 10.08
C PRO A 358 13.65 1.73 9.00
N VAL A 359 14.67 0.87 8.86
CA VAL A 359 14.66 -0.25 7.91
C VAL A 359 13.43 -1.10 8.22
N ALA A 360 12.58 -1.29 7.22
CA ALA A 360 11.35 -2.05 7.33
C ALA A 360 11.64 -3.55 7.51
N GLY A 361 12.01 -3.95 8.73
CA GLY A 361 11.85 -5.32 9.24
C GLY A 361 10.76 -5.41 10.32
N LYS A 362 10.29 -4.24 10.79
CA LYS A 362 9.11 -4.07 11.60
C LYS A 362 8.36 -2.93 10.96
N SER A 363 7.40 -3.22 10.08
CA SER A 363 6.29 -2.29 9.90
C SER A 363 5.95 -1.79 11.30
N PRO A 364 5.84 -0.47 11.56
CA PRO A 364 5.11 -0.05 12.71
C PRO A 364 3.71 -0.60 12.46
N ARG A 365 3.46 -1.84 12.93
CA ARG A 365 2.15 -2.30 13.38
C ARG A 365 1.65 -1.06 14.04
N SER A 366 0.62 -0.43 13.47
CA SER A 366 -0.06 0.72 14.04
C SER A 366 0.02 0.50 15.54
N VAL A 367 0.92 1.21 16.24
CA VAL A 367 1.18 0.83 17.64
C VAL A 367 -0.16 1.13 18.25
N ARG A 368 -0.88 0.06 18.57
CA ARG A 368 -2.25 0.09 19.08
C ARG A 368 -2.11 0.59 20.50
N GLN A 369 -1.85 1.88 20.65
CA GLN A 369 -2.00 2.52 21.91
C GLN A 369 -3.51 2.56 22.15
N LYS A 370 -3.92 1.84 23.19
CA LYS A 370 -5.22 2.09 23.80
C LYS A 370 -5.32 3.60 24.05
N PRO A 371 -6.49 4.22 23.84
CA PRO A 371 -6.68 5.58 24.28
C PRO A 371 -6.27 5.67 25.77
N PRO A 372 -5.68 6.79 26.22
CA PRO A 372 -5.55 7.02 27.65
C PRO A 372 -6.94 6.85 28.28
N PRO A 373 -7.06 6.24 29.48
CA PRO A 373 -8.34 6.16 30.15
C PRO A 373 -8.87 7.58 30.31
N ASP A 374 -10.05 7.84 29.74
CA ASP A 374 -10.75 9.09 29.98
C ASP A 374 -10.89 9.23 31.50
N LYS A 375 -10.38 10.34 32.05
CA LYS A 375 -10.70 10.73 33.42
C LYS A 375 -12.20 10.93 33.46
N VAL A 376 -12.90 9.94 34.02
CA VAL A 376 -14.32 10.05 34.38
C VAL A 376 -14.43 11.17 35.39
N THR A 377 -14.76 12.37 34.92
CA THR A 377 -15.29 13.42 35.79
C THR A 377 -16.71 12.99 36.14
N ASN A 378 -16.87 12.48 37.36
CA ASN A 378 -18.16 12.32 38.00
C ASN A 378 -18.86 13.68 38.09
N SER A 379 -19.77 13.97 37.16
CA SER A 379 -20.83 14.96 37.39
C SER A 379 -22.15 14.20 37.44
N ARG A 380 -22.62 13.93 38.67
CA ARG A 380 -24.01 13.56 38.94
C ARG A 380 -24.89 14.72 38.44
N GLN A 381 -25.69 14.48 37.40
CA GLN A 381 -26.85 15.31 37.12
C GLN A 381 -28.09 14.54 37.56
N GLY A 382 -28.67 15.00 38.68
CA GLY A 382 -29.99 14.59 39.12
C GLY A 382 -31.05 15.26 38.23
N PHE A 383 -32.07 14.49 37.87
CA PHE A 383 -33.26 14.98 37.19
C PHE A 383 -34.24 15.50 38.25
N LEU A 384 -34.74 16.73 38.08
CA LEU A 384 -35.94 17.23 38.72
C LEU A 384 -36.85 17.79 37.62
N PHE A 385 -38.03 17.19 37.48
CA PHE A 385 -39.11 17.68 36.63
C PHE A 385 -39.99 18.62 37.45
N ALA A 386 -40.40 19.75 36.86
CA ALA A 386 -41.47 20.60 37.37
C ALA A 386 -42.81 20.19 36.72
N PRO A 387 -43.95 20.21 37.43
CA PRO A 387 -45.26 19.86 36.88
C PRO A 387 -45.88 21.04 36.11
N PRO A 388 -46.86 20.78 35.23
CA PRO A 388 -47.43 21.77 34.33
C PRO A 388 -48.49 22.63 35.02
N SER A 389 -48.63 23.87 34.53
CA SER A 389 -49.77 24.77 34.77
C SER A 389 -50.97 24.39 33.91
#